data_AF-A0A2D6JH58-F1
#
_entry.id   AF-A0A2D6JH58-F1
#
_cell.length_a   1.000
_cell.length_b   1.000
_cell.length_c   1.000
_cell.angle_alpha   90.00
_cell.angle_beta   90.00
_cell.angle_gamma   90.00
#
_symmetry.space_group_name_H-M   'P 1'
#
loop_
_entity.id
_entity.type
_entity.pdbx_description
1 polymer ?
#
loop_
_entity_poly.entity_id
_entity_poly.type
_entity_poly.pdbx_seq_one_letter_code
_entity_poly.pdbx_strand_id
1 'polypeptide(L)'
;MFRFLAVFFILFSSQVFAKNFNVKIYHSESSSYLHYMMTGFGEAFVSGSMKSIIEKNEIKDFSKPQNQKDFKLLKSYLNNGYDFVSVKTRPNGFYGMDALMGMSVVFPDLKVFEKTLSIYLPFDGVEAYFRLKKQIYPSFDKLIWQESKKFQASEMKQVNQIAKETKFSSRLMQAKKFYSSDYPLELDFKVGLIPIPDSKLKKNHTSAQNLKDIQVVPYLEAKGVKQAFDVIFHEFCHALYEAQSRQVKQEIEDFYLNSNHPHASFTYTYLNEILATALGNGWYGQILNPKNKEASWYAVNYIDQMAKAIYPTVLRYLQDSKSIDRAFLLKSIEVAEKTFPKAPFEVDANFLSLRVLSLDSRFDRKTFSDFLQSSFRVQSMSWSIPASIDDINEIDKPGTQSIIVLGRNKKSSLKKLKKVLPAEHLKKIEENDSFLAVFRNKGKYIFWIESKKATAASKALQKLKNLKHLPRKFSVYPL
;
A
#
# COMPACT_ATOMS: atom_id res chain seq x y z
N MET A 1 66.71 39.41 19.99
CA MET A 1 66.55 38.08 19.34
C MET A 1 66.07 37.13 20.43
N PHE A 2 64.76 37.04 20.71
CA PHE A 2 63.80 36.17 20.04
C PHE A 2 62.37 36.68 20.30
N ARG A 3 61.53 36.71 19.25
CA ARG A 3 60.10 37.01 19.31
C ARG A 3 59.36 35.77 19.81
N PHE A 4 58.55 35.89 20.86
CA PHE A 4 57.50 34.92 21.17
C PHE A 4 56.21 35.36 20.47
N LEU A 5 55.84 34.65 19.41
CA LEU A 5 54.54 34.76 18.76
C LEU A 5 53.64 33.69 19.38
N ALA A 6 52.70 34.09 20.23
CA ALA A 6 51.64 33.19 20.71
C ALA A 6 50.59 33.05 19.61
N VAL A 7 50.53 31.89 18.96
CA VAL A 7 49.48 31.54 18.01
C VAL A 7 48.28 31.00 18.80
N PHE A 8 47.23 31.80 18.91
CA PHE A 8 45.92 31.37 19.39
C PHE A 8 45.21 30.59 18.25
N PHE A 9 45.17 29.27 18.34
CA PHE A 9 44.29 28.45 17.51
C PHE A 9 42.86 28.52 18.07
N ILE A 10 42.03 29.39 17.50
CA ILE A 10 40.58 29.33 17.71
C ILE A 10 40.05 28.18 16.85
N LEU A 11 39.84 27.03 17.48
CA LEU A 11 39.07 25.92 16.91
C LEU A 11 37.61 26.37 16.81
N PHE A 12 37.24 26.94 15.66
CA PHE A 12 35.83 27.02 15.26
C PHE A 12 35.35 25.58 15.00
N SER A 13 34.82 24.92 16.02
CA SER A 13 33.96 23.76 15.83
C SER A 13 32.70 24.26 15.11
N SER A 14 32.66 24.11 13.79
CA SER A 14 31.42 24.20 13.04
C SER A 14 30.51 23.10 13.59
N GLN A 15 29.57 23.49 14.46
CA GLN A 15 28.41 22.64 14.75
C GLN A 15 27.61 22.58 13.45
N VAL A 16 27.98 21.64 12.58
CA VAL A 16 27.12 21.20 11.50
C VAL A 16 25.92 20.56 12.20
N PHE A 17 24.86 21.34 12.42
CA PHE A 17 23.60 20.80 12.88
C PHE A 17 23.18 19.75 11.86
N ALA A 18 23.18 18.48 12.27
CA ALA A 18 22.73 17.39 11.42
C ALA A 18 21.30 17.71 10.96
N LYS A 19 21.11 17.89 9.64
CA LYS A 19 19.81 18.18 9.05
C LYS A 19 18.90 16.97 9.33
N ASN A 20 17.80 17.22 10.04
CA ASN A 20 16.74 16.23 10.29
C ASN A 20 15.59 16.47 9.33
N PHE A 21 14.73 15.46 9.17
CA PHE A 21 13.47 15.63 8.48
C PHE A 21 12.60 16.71 9.13
N ASN A 22 12.05 17.58 8.28
CA ASN A 22 10.93 18.41 8.65
C ASN A 22 9.64 17.61 8.47
N VAL A 23 8.87 17.45 9.55
CA VAL A 23 7.61 16.69 9.53
C VAL A 23 6.50 17.63 9.96
N LYS A 24 5.54 17.85 9.07
CA LYS A 24 4.37 18.69 9.30
C LYS A 24 3.15 17.79 9.48
N ILE A 25 2.67 17.70 10.71
CA ILE A 25 1.44 16.98 11.06
C ILE A 25 0.40 18.03 11.43
N TYR A 26 -0.79 17.96 10.85
CA TYR A 26 -1.87 18.91 11.11
C TYR A 26 -3.22 18.33 10.74
N HIS A 27 -4.29 18.86 11.32
CA HIS A 27 -5.64 18.65 10.82
C HIS A 27 -5.82 19.42 9.50
N SER A 28 -6.32 18.75 8.47
CA SER A 28 -6.61 19.36 7.17
C SER A 28 -8.11 19.29 6.89
N GLU A 29 -8.75 20.45 6.71
CA GLU A 29 -10.18 20.54 6.40
C GLU A 29 -10.47 19.94 5.03
N SER A 30 -9.63 20.28 4.05
CA SER A 30 -9.75 19.81 2.67
C SER A 30 -9.57 18.30 2.56
N SER A 31 -8.55 17.70 3.20
CA SER A 31 -8.39 16.25 3.17
C SER A 31 -9.49 15.54 3.96
N SER A 32 -9.96 16.12 5.07
CA SER A 32 -11.09 15.57 5.83
C SER A 32 -12.38 15.59 5.02
N TYR A 33 -12.65 16.68 4.29
CA TYR A 33 -13.81 16.81 3.43
C TYR A 33 -13.76 15.83 2.25
N LEU A 34 -12.63 15.75 1.55
CA LEU A 34 -12.46 14.79 0.45
C LEU A 34 -12.61 13.35 0.93
N HIS A 35 -12.00 13.00 2.08
CA HIS A 35 -12.12 11.65 2.63
C HIS A 35 -13.58 11.33 3.01
N TYR A 36 -14.32 12.27 3.61
CA TYR A 36 -15.74 12.12 3.89
C TYR A 36 -16.55 11.90 2.60
N MET A 37 -16.31 12.72 1.57
CA MET A 37 -16.97 12.61 0.27
C MET A 37 -16.70 11.24 -0.38
N MET A 38 -15.43 10.84 -0.48
CA MET A 38 -15.02 9.54 -1.03
C MET A 38 -15.62 8.37 -0.25
N THR A 39 -15.68 8.48 1.09
CA THR A 39 -16.31 7.47 1.95
C THR A 39 -17.78 7.29 1.61
N GLY A 40 -18.53 8.40 1.49
CA GLY A 40 -19.96 8.33 1.20
C GLY A 40 -20.30 7.77 -0.18
N PHE A 41 -19.42 7.97 -1.17
CA PHE A 41 -19.54 7.35 -2.49
C PHE A 41 -18.99 5.91 -2.57
N GLY A 42 -18.39 5.39 -1.49
CA GLY A 42 -17.91 4.01 -1.43
C GLY A 42 -16.61 3.75 -2.19
N GLU A 43 -15.73 4.73 -2.27
CA GLU A 43 -14.39 4.56 -2.84
C GLU A 43 -13.46 3.70 -1.96
N ALA A 44 -12.32 3.27 -2.53
CA ALA A 44 -11.28 2.55 -1.79
C ALA A 44 -10.50 3.47 -0.82
N PHE A 45 -9.76 2.87 0.11
CA PHE A 45 -8.93 3.58 1.12
C PHE A 45 -9.71 4.53 2.04
N VAL A 46 -10.98 4.22 2.30
CA VAL A 46 -11.88 5.00 3.16
C VAL A 46 -12.06 4.36 4.54
N SER A 47 -12.34 5.18 5.55
CA SER A 47 -12.54 4.72 6.92
C SER A 47 -13.91 4.07 7.13
N GLY A 48 -13.93 2.85 7.68
CA GLY A 48 -15.16 2.16 8.05
C GLY A 48 -15.90 2.86 9.20
N SER A 49 -15.17 3.56 10.06
CA SER A 49 -15.73 4.41 11.09
C SER A 49 -16.42 5.65 10.50
N MET A 50 -15.80 6.29 9.51
CA MET A 50 -16.42 7.42 8.79
C MET A 50 -17.70 6.97 8.08
N LYS A 51 -17.66 5.81 7.42
CA LYS A 51 -18.83 5.21 6.75
C LYS A 51 -19.97 4.97 7.75
N SER A 52 -19.65 4.51 8.95
CA SER A 52 -20.63 4.28 10.01
C SER A 52 -21.31 5.57 10.48
N ILE A 53 -20.61 6.70 10.49
CA ILE A 53 -21.21 8.02 10.79
C ILE A 53 -22.19 8.42 9.69
N ILE A 54 -21.81 8.27 8.42
CA ILE A 54 -22.66 8.59 7.26
C ILE A 54 -23.94 7.73 7.28
N GLU A 55 -23.81 6.42 7.51
CA GLU A 55 -24.93 5.48 7.56
C GLU A 55 -25.86 5.77 8.75
N LYS A 56 -25.31 5.98 9.95
CA LYS A 56 -26.09 6.25 11.18
C LYS A 56 -26.92 7.54 11.09
N ASN A 57 -26.44 8.54 10.35
CA ASN A 57 -27.13 9.81 10.18
C ASN A 57 -28.01 9.85 8.90
N GLU A 58 -28.15 8.72 8.20
CA GLU A 58 -28.99 8.59 7.01
C GLU A 58 -28.75 9.67 5.94
N ILE A 59 -27.47 9.98 5.66
CA ILE A 59 -27.13 11.06 4.73
C ILE A 59 -27.48 10.68 3.28
N LYS A 60 -28.67 11.11 2.83
CA LYS A 60 -29.22 10.77 1.51
C LYS A 60 -28.51 11.44 0.33
N ASP A 61 -27.69 12.47 0.58
CA ASP A 61 -26.99 13.21 -0.48
C ASP A 61 -26.12 12.30 -1.35
N PHE A 62 -25.49 11.28 -0.78
CA PHE A 62 -24.68 10.34 -1.54
C PHE A 62 -25.50 9.46 -2.49
N SER A 63 -26.77 9.19 -2.18
CA SER A 63 -27.67 8.38 -3.02
C SER A 63 -28.41 9.18 -4.11
N LYS A 64 -28.34 10.52 -4.11
CA LYS A 64 -29.02 11.35 -5.10
C LYS A 64 -28.49 11.05 -6.51
N PRO A 65 -29.36 10.78 -7.52
CA PRO A 65 -28.91 10.44 -8.87
C PRO A 65 -27.98 11.47 -9.50
N GLN A 66 -28.23 12.76 -9.28
CA GLN A 66 -27.38 13.84 -9.80
C GLN A 66 -25.99 13.83 -9.15
N ASN A 67 -25.90 13.62 -7.83
CA ASN A 67 -24.63 13.55 -7.12
C ASN A 67 -23.80 12.33 -7.56
N GLN A 68 -24.45 11.20 -7.81
CA GLN A 68 -23.80 10.01 -8.40
C GLN A 68 -23.22 10.31 -9.79
N LYS A 69 -23.95 11.05 -10.63
CA LYS A 69 -23.46 11.49 -11.95
C LYS A 69 -22.28 12.46 -11.83
N ASP A 70 -22.39 13.47 -10.98
CA ASP A 70 -21.33 14.47 -10.77
C ASP A 70 -20.06 13.82 -10.21
N PHE A 71 -20.18 12.89 -9.27
CA PHE A 71 -19.03 12.17 -8.74
C PHE A 71 -18.39 11.23 -9.77
N LYS A 72 -19.21 10.54 -10.58
CA LYS A 72 -18.71 9.72 -11.69
C LYS A 72 -17.96 10.57 -12.73
N LEU A 73 -18.43 11.77 -13.02
CA LEU A 73 -17.75 12.72 -13.92
C LEU A 73 -16.39 13.13 -13.35
N LEU A 74 -16.36 13.58 -12.09
CA LEU A 74 -15.13 13.93 -11.39
C LEU A 74 -14.12 12.78 -11.42
N LYS A 75 -14.58 11.57 -11.08
CA LYS A 75 -13.75 10.36 -11.08
C LYS A 75 -13.22 10.03 -12.48
N SER A 76 -13.99 10.27 -13.53
CA SER A 76 -13.54 9.96 -14.89
C SER A 76 -12.27 10.74 -15.30
N TYR A 77 -12.12 11.98 -14.82
CA TYR A 77 -10.91 12.78 -15.02
C TYR A 77 -9.72 12.34 -14.15
N LEU A 78 -9.99 11.67 -13.02
CA LEU A 78 -8.99 11.30 -12.02
C LEU A 78 -8.58 9.82 -12.07
N ASN A 79 -9.26 9.01 -12.88
CA ASN A 79 -8.98 7.57 -13.04
C ASN A 79 -7.68 7.28 -13.79
N ASN A 80 -7.22 8.22 -14.59
CA ASN A 80 -5.96 8.08 -15.31
C ASN A 80 -4.80 8.51 -14.41
N GLY A 81 -3.65 7.89 -14.64
CA GLY A 81 -2.39 8.21 -14.00
C GLY A 81 -1.25 8.14 -14.99
N TYR A 82 -0.04 8.27 -14.49
CA TYR A 82 1.16 8.03 -15.26
C TYR A 82 2.11 7.16 -14.46
N ASP A 83 2.84 6.29 -15.16
CA ASP A 83 3.86 5.43 -14.58
C ASP A 83 5.24 6.05 -14.79
N PHE A 84 6.06 6.01 -13.75
CA PHE A 84 7.49 6.27 -13.81
C PHE A 84 8.22 4.99 -14.22
N VAL A 85 9.30 5.14 -14.99
CA VAL A 85 10.22 4.03 -15.24
C VAL A 85 10.86 3.62 -13.90
N SER A 86 10.64 2.38 -13.50
CA SER A 86 11.16 1.81 -12.25
C SER A 86 11.82 0.44 -12.49
N VAL A 87 12.28 -0.19 -11.42
CA VAL A 87 12.77 -1.58 -11.44
C VAL A 87 11.61 -2.56 -11.65
N LYS A 88 11.92 -3.80 -12.05
CA LYS A 88 10.96 -4.72 -12.71
C LYS A 88 9.73 -5.05 -11.88
N THR A 89 9.85 -5.09 -10.55
CA THR A 89 8.76 -5.54 -9.66
C THR A 89 8.16 -4.44 -8.79
N ARG A 90 8.70 -3.22 -8.87
CA ARG A 90 8.17 -2.04 -8.16
C ARG A 90 7.71 -0.99 -9.17
N PRO A 91 6.62 -1.22 -9.91
CA PRO A 91 6.05 -0.16 -10.72
C PRO A 91 5.77 1.05 -9.81
N ASN A 92 6.22 2.22 -10.24
CA ASN A 92 5.99 3.46 -9.53
C ASN A 92 5.12 4.30 -10.45
N GLY A 93 4.03 4.84 -9.95
CA GLY A 93 3.09 5.63 -10.73
C GLY A 93 2.34 6.58 -9.82
N PHE A 94 1.50 7.41 -10.44
CA PHE A 94 0.67 8.35 -9.71
C PHE A 94 -0.69 8.49 -10.39
N TYR A 95 -1.75 8.17 -9.67
CA TYR A 95 -3.13 8.31 -10.16
C TYR A 95 -3.68 9.71 -9.87
N GLY A 96 -4.58 10.21 -10.72
CA GLY A 96 -5.19 11.52 -10.52
C GLY A 96 -5.93 11.66 -9.18
N MET A 97 -6.57 10.58 -8.70
CA MET A 97 -7.23 10.61 -7.38
C MET A 97 -6.24 10.76 -6.23
N ASP A 98 -5.09 10.09 -6.30
CA ASP A 98 -3.99 10.23 -5.35
C ASP A 98 -3.43 11.66 -5.39
N ALA A 99 -3.34 12.26 -6.58
CA ALA A 99 -2.99 13.67 -6.77
C ALA A 99 -3.94 14.59 -6.03
N LEU A 100 -5.24 14.46 -6.27
CA LEU A 100 -6.26 15.31 -5.65
C LEU A 100 -6.19 15.21 -4.12
N MET A 101 -6.07 13.99 -3.60
CA MET A 101 -5.96 13.76 -2.16
C MET A 101 -4.65 14.34 -1.59
N GLY A 102 -3.52 14.14 -2.25
CA GLY A 102 -2.23 14.72 -1.83
C GLY A 102 -2.28 16.25 -1.79
N MET A 103 -2.88 16.87 -2.80
CA MET A 103 -3.06 18.33 -2.87
C MET A 103 -3.95 18.87 -1.73
N SER A 104 -4.95 18.11 -1.30
CA SER A 104 -5.75 18.47 -0.13
C SER A 104 -4.95 18.44 1.17
N VAL A 105 -3.90 17.63 1.27
CA VAL A 105 -2.99 17.74 2.42
C VAL A 105 -2.09 18.95 2.27
N VAL A 106 -1.51 19.19 1.07
CA VAL A 106 -0.63 20.34 0.80
C VAL A 106 -1.34 21.67 1.05
N PHE A 107 -2.63 21.77 0.71
CA PHE A 107 -3.47 22.93 0.95
C PHE A 107 -4.57 22.60 1.98
N PRO A 108 -4.28 22.69 3.29
CA PRO A 108 -5.21 22.23 4.33
C PRO A 108 -6.46 23.09 4.49
N ASP A 109 -6.39 24.36 4.10
CA ASP A 109 -7.56 25.24 4.03
C ASP A 109 -8.38 24.90 2.79
N LEU A 110 -9.67 24.59 3.00
CA LEU A 110 -10.54 24.15 1.92
C LEU A 110 -10.71 25.19 0.82
N LYS A 111 -10.77 26.48 1.15
CA LYS A 111 -10.95 27.54 0.15
C LYS A 111 -9.67 27.74 -0.67
N VAL A 112 -8.50 27.57 -0.06
CA VAL A 112 -7.22 27.61 -0.78
C VAL A 112 -7.09 26.42 -1.71
N PHE A 113 -7.39 25.21 -1.22
CA PHE A 113 -7.40 23.99 -2.03
C PHE A 113 -8.31 24.14 -3.26
N GLU A 114 -9.51 24.66 -3.08
CA GLU A 114 -10.51 24.83 -4.15
C GLU A 114 -10.06 25.72 -5.30
N LYS A 115 -9.21 26.73 -5.02
CA LYS A 115 -8.63 27.59 -6.05
C LYS A 115 -7.64 26.86 -6.95
N THR A 116 -7.15 25.69 -6.54
CA THR A 116 -6.20 24.89 -7.30
C THR A 116 -6.85 23.85 -8.20
N LEU A 117 -8.16 23.61 -8.06
CA LEU A 117 -8.87 22.55 -8.77
C LEU A 117 -8.80 22.71 -10.30
N SER A 118 -8.83 23.95 -10.81
CA SER A 118 -8.75 24.23 -12.26
C SER A 118 -7.40 23.86 -12.88
N ILE A 119 -6.37 23.59 -12.08
CA ILE A 119 -5.07 23.10 -12.56
C ILE A 119 -5.15 21.61 -12.92
N TYR A 120 -6.03 20.85 -12.25
CA TYR A 120 -6.07 19.38 -12.34
C TYR A 120 -7.34 18.85 -12.99
N LEU A 121 -8.40 19.66 -13.05
CA LEU A 121 -9.70 19.27 -13.56
C LEU A 121 -10.14 20.23 -14.66
N PRO A 122 -10.75 19.71 -15.74
CA PRO A 122 -11.51 20.54 -16.66
C PRO A 122 -12.67 21.27 -15.94
N PHE A 123 -13.14 22.39 -16.50
CA PHE A 123 -14.11 23.26 -15.82
C PHE A 123 -15.42 22.56 -15.46
N ASP A 124 -15.92 21.64 -16.27
CA ASP A 124 -17.11 20.83 -15.94
C ASP A 124 -16.89 19.89 -14.73
N GLY A 125 -15.66 19.38 -14.57
CA GLY A 125 -15.22 18.65 -13.39
C GLY A 125 -15.12 19.54 -12.14
N VAL A 126 -14.62 20.76 -12.30
CA VAL A 126 -14.61 21.78 -11.22
C VAL A 126 -16.03 22.15 -10.79
N GLU A 127 -16.92 22.39 -11.75
CA GLU A 127 -18.33 22.66 -11.47
C GLU A 127 -19.02 21.47 -10.78
N ALA A 128 -18.75 20.24 -11.22
CA ALA A 128 -19.26 19.03 -10.58
C ALA A 128 -18.81 18.94 -9.12
N TYR A 129 -17.54 19.24 -8.82
CA TYR A 129 -17.06 19.33 -7.44
C TYR A 129 -17.85 20.36 -6.62
N PHE A 130 -18.06 21.58 -7.14
CA PHE A 130 -18.80 22.61 -6.39
C PHE A 130 -20.29 22.27 -6.20
N ARG A 131 -20.93 21.60 -7.17
CA ARG A 131 -22.29 21.07 -7.02
C ARG A 131 -22.35 20.03 -5.90
N LEU A 132 -21.40 19.10 -5.87
CA LEU A 132 -21.26 18.11 -4.80
C LEU A 132 -21.03 18.77 -3.44
N LYS A 133 -20.12 19.74 -3.36
CA LYS A 133 -19.85 20.50 -2.13
C LYS A 133 -21.10 21.17 -1.58
N LYS A 134 -21.87 21.84 -2.43
CA LYS A 134 -23.10 22.52 -2.01
C LYS A 134 -24.09 21.57 -1.31
N GLN A 135 -24.13 20.30 -1.72
CA GLN A 135 -25.03 19.30 -1.13
C GLN A 135 -24.41 18.59 0.08
N ILE A 136 -23.13 18.20 -0.01
CA ILE A 136 -22.49 17.28 0.94
C ILE A 136 -21.85 18.02 2.12
N TYR A 137 -21.25 19.19 1.86
CA TYR A 137 -20.47 19.93 2.85
C TYR A 137 -21.24 20.27 4.14
N PRO A 138 -22.53 20.65 4.12
CA PRO A 138 -23.27 20.94 5.35
C PRO A 138 -23.30 19.76 6.33
N SER A 139 -23.41 18.53 5.83
CA SER A 139 -23.38 17.32 6.67
C SER A 139 -21.98 17.05 7.22
N PHE A 140 -20.94 17.22 6.39
CA PHE A 140 -19.55 17.10 6.81
C PHE A 140 -19.20 18.11 7.91
N ASP A 141 -19.49 19.38 7.69
CA ASP A 141 -19.15 20.46 8.60
C ASP A 141 -19.80 20.23 9.97
N LYS A 142 -21.10 19.91 9.99
CA LYS A 142 -21.85 19.63 11.20
C LYS A 142 -21.36 18.39 11.95
N LEU A 143 -21.15 17.27 11.25
CA LEU A 143 -20.93 15.97 11.89
C LEU A 143 -19.46 15.69 12.19
N ILE A 144 -18.54 16.28 11.43
CA ILE A 144 -17.11 15.96 11.49
C ILE A 144 -16.30 17.19 11.89
N TRP A 145 -16.40 18.26 11.11
CA TRP A 145 -15.45 19.36 11.23
C TRP A 145 -15.66 20.20 12.48
N GLN A 146 -16.88 20.68 12.74
CA GLN A 146 -17.17 21.50 13.93
C GLN A 146 -17.03 20.70 15.23
N GLU A 147 -17.32 19.40 15.21
CA GLU A 147 -17.14 18.53 16.38
C GLU A 147 -15.66 18.37 16.73
N SER A 148 -14.82 18.06 15.74
CA SER A 148 -13.38 17.90 15.96
C SER A 148 -12.67 19.22 16.29
N LYS A 149 -13.10 20.33 15.68
CA LYS A 149 -12.50 21.66 15.88
C LYS A 149 -12.42 22.09 17.36
N LYS A 150 -13.31 21.56 18.20
CA LYS A 150 -13.31 21.77 19.66
C LYS A 150 -12.03 21.25 20.34
N PHE A 151 -11.40 20.23 19.77
CA PHE A 151 -10.23 19.54 20.35
C PHE A 151 -8.94 19.74 19.54
N GLN A 152 -9.02 20.14 18.26
CA GLN A 152 -7.86 20.27 17.37
C GLN A 152 -6.68 21.03 18.00
N ALA A 153 -6.93 22.16 18.69
CA ALA A 153 -5.85 22.94 19.30
C ALA A 153 -5.12 22.18 20.43
N SER A 154 -5.84 21.42 21.26
CA SER A 154 -5.22 20.63 22.34
C SER A 154 -4.54 19.39 21.77
N GLU A 155 -5.11 18.76 20.74
CA GLU A 155 -4.50 17.65 20.02
C GLU A 155 -3.22 18.07 19.31
N MET A 156 -3.18 19.24 18.67
CA MET A 156 -1.95 19.74 18.03
C MET A 156 -0.84 20.02 19.04
N LYS A 157 -1.17 20.44 20.27
CA LYS A 157 -0.19 20.49 21.36
C LYS A 157 0.34 19.10 21.71
N GLN A 158 -0.53 18.09 21.79
CA GLN A 158 -0.12 16.71 22.04
C GLN A 158 0.73 16.14 20.90
N VAL A 159 0.39 16.41 19.64
CA VAL A 159 1.17 15.99 18.47
C VAL A 159 2.61 16.52 18.58
N ASN A 160 2.77 17.82 18.84
CA ASN A 160 4.08 18.44 18.99
C ASN A 160 4.86 17.87 20.18
N GLN A 161 4.17 17.64 21.31
CA GLN A 161 4.77 17.04 22.50
C GLN A 161 5.26 15.63 22.23
N ILE A 162 4.40 14.75 21.67
CA ILE A 162 4.75 13.37 21.33
C ILE A 162 5.92 13.34 20.35
N ALA A 163 5.86 14.12 19.27
CA ALA A 163 6.93 14.14 18.27
C ALA A 163 8.29 14.53 18.88
N LYS A 164 8.29 15.46 19.84
CA LYS A 164 9.50 15.88 20.57
C LYS A 164 9.98 14.79 21.53
N GLU A 165 9.11 14.26 22.38
CA GLU A 165 9.44 13.27 23.41
C GLU A 165 9.94 11.95 22.80
N THR A 166 9.36 11.51 21.69
CA THR A 166 9.74 10.27 20.99
C THR A 166 10.91 10.47 20.02
N LYS A 167 11.36 11.72 19.83
CA LYS A 167 12.39 12.11 18.85
C LYS A 167 12.02 11.67 17.43
N PHE A 168 10.77 11.89 17.02
CA PHE A 168 10.17 11.38 15.78
C PHE A 168 11.08 11.56 14.54
N SER A 169 11.51 12.79 14.24
CA SER A 169 12.37 13.06 13.07
C SER A 169 13.72 12.34 13.14
N SER A 170 14.34 12.25 14.31
CA SER A 170 15.62 11.52 14.47
C SER A 170 15.46 10.01 14.28
N ARG A 171 14.30 9.46 14.66
CA ARG A 171 13.96 8.06 14.41
C ARG A 171 13.69 7.80 12.93
N LEU A 172 13.02 8.72 12.23
CA LEU A 172 12.91 8.65 10.77
C LEU A 172 14.29 8.71 10.09
N MET A 173 15.24 9.49 10.59
CA MET A 173 16.62 9.49 10.06
C MET A 173 17.32 8.14 10.24
N GLN A 174 17.09 7.46 11.36
CA GLN A 174 17.59 6.09 11.57
C GLN A 174 16.94 5.11 10.57
N ALA A 175 15.63 5.22 10.33
CA ALA A 175 14.93 4.44 9.32
C ALA A 175 15.44 4.73 7.90
N LYS A 176 15.68 6.02 7.56
CA LYS A 176 16.28 6.44 6.27
C LYS A 176 17.62 5.73 6.05
N LYS A 177 18.48 5.70 7.07
CA LYS A 177 19.77 5.01 7.01
C LYS A 177 19.59 3.50 6.85
N PHE A 178 18.72 2.89 7.67
CA PHE A 178 18.42 1.46 7.60
C PHE A 178 17.99 1.04 6.19
N TYR A 179 17.12 1.81 5.55
CA TYR A 179 16.65 1.51 4.20
C TYR A 179 17.65 1.83 3.08
N SER A 180 18.78 2.48 3.33
CA SER A 180 19.59 3.13 2.27
C SER A 180 18.72 4.02 1.38
N SER A 181 17.86 4.83 2.02
CA SER A 181 16.91 5.69 1.32
C SER A 181 17.59 6.97 0.85
N ASP A 182 17.35 7.36 -0.40
CA ASP A 182 17.82 8.62 -1.00
C ASP A 182 16.80 9.75 -0.86
N TYR A 183 15.77 9.59 0.00
CA TYR A 183 14.77 10.63 0.20
C TYR A 183 15.42 12.00 0.52
N PRO A 184 15.11 13.06 -0.25
CA PRO A 184 15.76 14.36 -0.11
C PRO A 184 15.34 15.08 1.17
N LEU A 185 16.30 15.62 1.92
CA LEU A 185 16.03 16.32 3.19
C LEU A 185 15.44 17.72 2.99
N GLU A 186 15.40 18.19 1.76
CA GLU A 186 14.78 19.44 1.32
C GLU A 186 13.25 19.33 1.24
N LEU A 187 12.72 18.11 1.12
CA LEU A 187 11.28 17.87 1.10
C LEU A 187 10.75 17.65 2.51
N ASP A 188 9.57 18.21 2.75
CA ASP A 188 8.83 18.01 3.98
C ASP A 188 8.01 16.74 3.91
N PHE A 189 8.03 15.95 4.98
CA PHE A 189 6.98 14.97 5.22
C PHE A 189 5.72 15.69 5.71
N LYS A 190 4.56 15.39 5.13
CA LYS A 190 3.28 16.00 5.48
C LYS A 190 2.25 14.96 5.87
N VAL A 191 1.48 15.23 6.91
CA VAL A 191 0.38 14.37 7.38
C VAL A 191 -0.88 15.20 7.50
N GLY A 192 -1.90 14.83 6.73
CA GLY A 192 -3.28 15.28 6.94
C GLY A 192 -3.97 14.34 7.93
N LEU A 193 -4.08 14.78 9.18
CA LEU A 193 -4.87 14.09 10.20
C LEU A 193 -6.35 14.31 9.91
N ILE A 194 -7.10 13.20 9.80
CA ILE A 194 -8.55 13.23 9.63
C ILE A 194 -9.20 12.81 10.95
N PRO A 195 -9.72 13.76 11.74
CA PRO A 195 -10.38 13.43 12.99
C PRO A 195 -11.73 12.78 12.69
N ILE A 196 -12.03 11.68 13.38
CA ILE A 196 -13.32 10.99 13.32
C ILE A 196 -13.98 11.09 14.71
N PRO A 197 -14.98 11.95 14.88
CA PRO A 197 -15.66 12.16 16.17
C PRO A 197 -16.62 11.01 16.47
N ASP A 198 -16.20 10.01 17.24
CA ASP A 198 -17.11 9.17 18.02
C ASP A 198 -16.36 8.25 18.99
N SER A 199 -16.93 8.09 20.20
CA SER A 199 -16.51 7.14 21.23
C SER A 199 -17.33 5.84 21.26
N LYS A 200 -18.37 5.72 20.41
CA LYS A 200 -19.37 4.64 20.45
C LYS A 200 -19.62 3.92 19.12
N LEU A 201 -18.72 4.01 18.15
CA LEU A 201 -18.85 3.28 16.89
C LEU A 201 -18.60 1.78 17.08
N LYS A 202 -19.54 0.95 16.62
CA LYS A 202 -19.38 -0.52 16.58
C LYS A 202 -18.23 -0.96 15.65
N LYS A 203 -17.91 -0.17 14.62
CA LYS A 203 -16.77 -0.37 13.72
C LYS A 203 -15.72 0.70 13.99
N ASN A 204 -14.52 0.26 14.37
CA ASN A 204 -13.41 1.11 14.79
C ASN A 204 -12.19 1.01 13.86
N HIS A 205 -12.42 0.70 12.57
CA HIS A 205 -11.39 0.51 11.56
C HIS A 205 -11.15 1.80 10.77
N THR A 206 -9.90 2.27 10.79
CA THR A 206 -9.37 3.33 9.93
C THR A 206 -8.33 2.74 8.99
N SER A 207 -8.14 3.37 7.83
CA SER A 207 -7.06 3.05 6.90
C SER A 207 -6.33 4.33 6.57
N ALA A 208 -5.01 4.33 6.74
CA ALA A 208 -4.16 5.39 6.24
C ALA A 208 -3.96 5.20 4.73
N GLN A 209 -3.70 6.30 4.03
CA GLN A 209 -3.32 6.28 2.62
C GLN A 209 -1.92 6.84 2.47
N ASN A 210 -1.05 6.03 1.86
CA ASN A 210 0.31 6.40 1.54
C ASN A 210 0.40 7.12 0.19
N LEU A 211 0.81 8.39 0.22
CA LEU A 211 1.01 9.21 -0.97
C LEU A 211 2.46 9.71 -1.03
N LYS A 212 3.43 8.81 -0.80
CA LYS A 212 4.87 9.09 -0.76
C LYS A 212 5.24 9.98 0.44
N ASP A 213 5.57 11.24 0.22
CA ASP A 213 5.91 12.19 1.29
C ASP A 213 4.68 12.72 2.03
N ILE A 214 3.50 12.47 1.49
CA ILE A 214 2.22 12.89 2.04
C ILE A 214 1.48 11.67 2.59
N GLN A 215 0.95 11.79 3.80
CA GLN A 215 0.13 10.76 4.44
C GLN A 215 -1.24 11.31 4.79
N VAL A 216 -2.27 10.52 4.53
CA VAL A 216 -3.63 10.83 4.96
C VAL A 216 -4.01 9.82 6.03
N VAL A 217 -4.20 10.29 7.26
CA VAL A 217 -4.32 9.40 8.43
C VAL A 217 -5.59 9.72 9.20
N PRO A 218 -6.67 8.94 8.98
CA PRO A 218 -7.85 8.99 9.82
C PRO A 218 -7.58 8.36 11.18
N TYR A 219 -8.05 9.01 12.24
CA TYR A 219 -7.95 8.50 13.61
C TYR A 219 -9.25 8.77 14.38
N LEU A 220 -9.52 7.90 15.36
CA LEU A 220 -10.66 8.05 16.26
C LEU A 220 -10.27 8.97 17.41
N GLU A 221 -10.96 10.11 17.55
CA GLU A 221 -10.65 11.10 18.61
C GLU A 221 -10.75 10.50 20.01
N ALA A 222 -11.73 9.61 20.24
CA ALA A 222 -11.93 8.95 21.53
C ALA A 222 -10.76 8.09 22.01
N LYS A 223 -9.89 7.65 21.08
CA LYS A 223 -8.68 6.89 21.41
C LYS A 223 -7.43 7.78 21.48
N GLY A 224 -7.57 9.08 21.14
CA GLY A 224 -6.52 10.08 21.17
C GLY A 224 -5.57 10.03 19.97
N VAL A 225 -4.97 11.18 19.65
CA VAL A 225 -4.04 11.34 18.51
C VAL A 225 -2.76 10.51 18.64
N LYS A 226 -2.38 10.12 19.87
CA LYS A 226 -1.19 9.29 20.13
C LYS A 226 -1.21 7.96 19.35
N GLN A 227 -2.38 7.37 19.15
CA GLN A 227 -2.51 6.11 18.40
C GLN A 227 -2.18 6.25 16.92
N ALA A 228 -2.16 7.47 16.37
CA ALA A 228 -1.88 7.67 14.95
C ALA A 228 -0.38 7.62 14.67
N PHE A 229 0.46 7.77 15.70
CA PHE A 229 1.89 7.99 15.52
C PHE A 229 2.66 6.75 15.03
N ASP A 230 2.30 5.54 15.48
CA ASP A 230 2.91 4.31 14.95
C ASP A 230 2.47 4.04 13.51
N VAL A 231 1.21 4.33 13.19
CA VAL A 231 0.69 4.29 11.82
C VAL A 231 1.40 5.32 10.93
N ILE A 232 1.52 6.58 11.36
CA ILE A 232 2.24 7.62 10.59
C ILE A 232 3.70 7.19 10.35
N PHE A 233 4.36 6.64 11.36
CA PHE A 233 5.74 6.17 11.21
C PHE A 233 5.83 4.98 10.25
N HIS A 234 4.89 4.03 10.34
CA HIS A 234 4.74 2.92 9.40
C HIS A 234 4.63 3.43 7.95
N GLU A 235 3.75 4.40 7.72
CA GLU A 235 3.55 4.96 6.37
C GLU A 235 4.81 5.67 5.84
N PHE A 236 5.51 6.43 6.69
CA PHE A 236 6.79 7.01 6.27
C PHE A 236 7.86 5.95 6.01
N CYS A 237 7.81 4.77 6.62
CA CYS A 237 8.72 3.67 6.28
C CYS A 237 8.51 3.19 4.84
N HIS A 238 7.28 3.12 4.34
CA HIS A 238 7.02 2.83 2.93
C HIS A 238 7.60 3.92 2.01
N ALA A 239 7.45 5.19 2.38
CA ALA A 239 8.00 6.31 1.62
C ALA A 239 9.53 6.23 1.54
N LEU A 240 10.20 5.89 2.65
CA LEU A 240 11.64 5.73 2.72
C LEU A 240 12.12 4.51 1.93
N TYR A 241 11.40 3.38 2.00
CA TYR A 241 11.67 2.19 1.21
C TYR A 241 11.53 2.45 -0.29
N GLU A 242 10.50 3.19 -0.70
CA GLU A 242 10.29 3.55 -2.10
C GLU A 242 11.28 4.63 -2.58
N ALA A 243 11.84 5.43 -1.68
CA ALA A 243 12.87 6.41 -2.02
C ALA A 243 14.30 5.83 -2.06
N GLN A 244 14.47 4.49 -2.02
CA GLN A 244 15.76 3.85 -2.30
C GLN A 244 16.29 4.21 -3.68
N SER A 245 17.62 4.31 -3.81
CA SER A 245 18.27 4.48 -5.11
C SER A 245 17.88 3.35 -6.07
N ARG A 246 17.90 3.62 -7.38
CA ARG A 246 17.62 2.59 -8.39
C ARG A 246 18.54 1.37 -8.22
N GLN A 247 19.80 1.60 -7.89
CA GLN A 247 20.78 0.54 -7.65
C GLN A 247 20.38 -0.32 -6.45
N VAL A 248 20.05 0.29 -5.31
CA VAL A 248 19.64 -0.46 -4.10
C VAL A 248 18.38 -1.27 -4.37
N LYS A 249 17.38 -0.68 -5.06
CA LYS A 249 16.16 -1.40 -5.45
C LYS A 249 16.48 -2.63 -6.31
N GLN A 250 17.35 -2.44 -7.32
CA GLN A 250 17.81 -3.49 -8.23
C GLN A 250 18.54 -4.61 -7.47
N GLU A 251 19.46 -4.27 -6.57
CA GLU A 251 20.23 -5.25 -5.78
C GLU A 251 19.31 -6.11 -4.89
N ILE A 252 18.33 -5.49 -4.22
CA ILE A 252 17.34 -6.21 -3.42
C ILE A 252 16.47 -7.08 -4.33
N GLU A 253 15.94 -6.55 -5.43
CA GLU A 253 15.14 -7.32 -6.40
C GLU A 253 15.90 -8.53 -6.93
N ASP A 254 17.10 -8.32 -7.46
CA ASP A 254 17.91 -9.36 -8.06
C ASP A 254 18.31 -10.42 -7.03
N PHE A 255 18.52 -10.07 -5.76
CA PHE A 255 18.74 -11.04 -4.69
C PHE A 255 17.57 -12.04 -4.56
N TYR A 256 16.33 -11.55 -4.50
CA TYR A 256 15.18 -12.43 -4.32
C TYR A 256 14.75 -13.14 -5.61
N LEU A 257 14.78 -12.43 -6.74
CA LEU A 257 14.35 -12.97 -8.04
C LEU A 257 15.28 -14.05 -8.56
N ASN A 258 16.58 -13.99 -8.23
CA ASN A 258 17.56 -15.00 -8.62
C ASN A 258 17.78 -16.07 -7.53
N SER A 259 17.08 -15.98 -6.40
CA SER A 259 17.20 -16.98 -5.34
C SER A 259 16.42 -18.26 -5.68
N ASN A 260 17.07 -19.41 -5.52
CA ASN A 260 16.42 -20.71 -5.63
C ASN A 260 15.69 -21.13 -4.35
N HIS A 261 15.73 -20.31 -3.29
CA HIS A 261 15.10 -20.64 -2.03
C HIS A 261 13.55 -20.64 -2.16
N PRO A 262 12.84 -21.68 -1.70
CA PRO A 262 11.39 -21.77 -1.84
C PRO A 262 10.62 -20.57 -1.26
N HIS A 263 11.14 -19.96 -0.19
CA HIS A 263 10.54 -18.79 0.48
C HIS A 263 10.97 -17.43 -0.05
N ALA A 264 11.87 -17.34 -1.04
CA ALA A 264 12.37 -16.05 -1.52
C ALA A 264 11.25 -15.15 -2.08
N SER A 265 10.44 -15.69 -3.00
CA SER A 265 9.29 -14.99 -3.57
C SER A 265 8.31 -14.54 -2.48
N PHE A 266 7.92 -15.45 -1.58
CA PHE A 266 7.00 -15.15 -0.48
C PHE A 266 7.55 -14.02 0.40
N THR A 267 8.82 -14.11 0.81
CA THR A 267 9.46 -13.11 1.67
C THR A 267 9.47 -11.74 1.01
N TYR A 268 9.87 -11.68 -0.26
CA TYR A 268 10.00 -10.40 -0.97
C TYR A 268 8.65 -9.72 -1.19
N THR A 269 7.59 -10.48 -1.52
CA THR A 269 6.24 -9.94 -1.72
C THR A 269 5.75 -9.12 -0.53
N TYR A 270 6.10 -9.54 0.70
CA TYR A 270 5.67 -8.88 1.93
C TYR A 270 6.77 -8.05 2.59
N LEU A 271 7.96 -7.98 2.00
CA LEU A 271 9.12 -7.36 2.67
C LEU A 271 8.86 -5.91 3.05
N ASN A 272 8.24 -5.12 2.17
CA ASN A 272 7.93 -3.72 2.44
C ASN A 272 7.00 -3.58 3.66
N GLU A 273 5.87 -4.28 3.67
CA GLU A 273 4.92 -4.31 4.81
C GLU A 273 5.56 -4.84 6.09
N ILE A 274 6.31 -5.95 6.03
CA ILE A 274 6.99 -6.54 7.18
C ILE A 274 7.94 -5.54 7.83
N LEU A 275 8.73 -4.81 7.02
CA LEU A 275 9.68 -3.83 7.53
C LEU A 275 8.98 -2.57 8.05
N ALA A 276 7.95 -2.08 7.36
CA ALA A 276 7.14 -0.96 7.83
C ALA A 276 6.42 -1.29 9.16
N THR A 277 5.88 -2.49 9.30
CA THR A 277 5.30 -2.99 10.56
C THR A 277 6.36 -3.12 11.65
N ALA A 278 7.53 -3.70 11.36
CA ALA A 278 8.59 -3.88 12.35
C ALA A 278 9.15 -2.54 12.86
N LEU A 279 9.25 -1.52 11.99
CA LEU A 279 9.73 -0.19 12.36
C LEU A 279 8.64 0.70 12.97
N GLY A 280 7.46 0.76 12.37
CA GLY A 280 6.34 1.59 12.80
C GLY A 280 5.66 1.03 14.05
N ASN A 281 5.00 -0.11 13.93
CA ASN A 281 4.21 -0.70 15.02
C ASN A 281 5.10 -1.42 16.06
N GLY A 282 6.18 -2.06 15.61
CA GLY A 282 7.13 -2.75 16.49
C GLY A 282 8.03 -1.77 17.24
N TRP A 283 9.01 -1.19 16.56
CA TRP A 283 10.04 -0.35 17.18
C TRP A 283 9.49 0.96 17.73
N TYR A 284 8.85 1.76 16.87
CA TYR A 284 8.35 3.07 17.26
C TYR A 284 7.09 2.96 18.14
N GLY A 285 6.23 1.97 17.87
CA GLY A 285 5.09 1.64 18.74
C GLY A 285 5.48 1.25 20.17
N GLN A 286 6.59 0.52 20.36
CA GLN A 286 7.12 0.22 21.70
C GLN A 286 7.66 1.48 22.42
N ILE A 287 8.17 2.47 21.69
CA ILE A 287 8.56 3.77 22.28
C ILE A 287 7.31 4.51 22.77
N LEU A 288 6.24 4.50 21.98
CA LEU A 288 4.97 5.12 22.36
C LEU A 288 4.33 4.41 23.55
N ASN A 289 4.29 3.07 23.55
CA ASN A 289 3.57 2.27 24.54
C ASN A 289 4.43 1.07 25.01
N PRO A 290 5.40 1.28 25.93
CA PRO A 290 6.37 0.26 26.34
C PRO A 290 5.76 -0.99 27.01
N LYS A 291 4.53 -0.89 27.53
CA LYS A 291 3.83 -1.97 28.23
C LYS A 291 3.11 -2.95 27.29
N ASN A 292 2.98 -2.65 26.00
CA ASN A 292 2.15 -3.42 25.07
C ASN A 292 2.97 -4.38 24.17
N LYS A 293 3.74 -5.29 24.79
CA LYS A 293 4.64 -6.18 24.04
C LYS A 293 3.95 -7.36 23.36
N GLU A 294 2.77 -7.77 23.84
CA GLU A 294 2.07 -8.97 23.36
C GLU A 294 0.99 -8.71 22.31
N ALA A 295 0.63 -7.44 22.04
CA ALA A 295 -0.39 -7.13 21.06
C ALA A 295 0.01 -7.54 19.63
N SER A 296 -1.01 -7.80 18.80
CA SER A 296 -0.85 -7.84 17.35
C SER A 296 -0.39 -6.46 16.86
N TRP A 297 0.66 -6.43 16.06
CA TRP A 297 1.16 -5.25 15.35
C TRP A 297 0.45 -5.04 14.02
N TYR A 298 -0.08 -6.10 13.42
CA TYR A 298 -0.80 -6.03 12.15
C TYR A 298 -1.98 -7.01 12.09
N ALA A 299 -2.98 -6.72 11.25
CA ALA A 299 -4.20 -7.55 11.12
C ALA A 299 -3.97 -8.85 10.33
N VAL A 300 -3.09 -8.80 9.34
CA VAL A 300 -2.72 -9.97 8.53
C VAL A 300 -1.61 -10.76 9.20
N ASN A 301 -1.93 -12.00 9.60
CA ASN A 301 -1.05 -12.87 10.38
C ASN A 301 0.34 -13.09 9.75
N TYR A 302 0.44 -13.21 8.43
CA TYR A 302 1.74 -13.38 7.77
C TYR A 302 2.64 -12.17 7.99
N ILE A 303 2.11 -10.95 7.89
CA ILE A 303 2.87 -9.72 8.12
C ILE A 303 3.19 -9.56 9.60
N ASP A 304 2.21 -9.77 10.49
CA ASP A 304 2.39 -9.62 11.94
C ASP A 304 3.51 -10.51 12.48
N GLN A 305 3.42 -11.82 12.22
CA GLN A 305 4.36 -12.79 12.77
C GLN A 305 5.75 -12.65 12.15
N MET A 306 5.83 -12.34 10.85
CA MET A 306 7.10 -12.06 10.19
C MET A 306 7.77 -10.80 10.75
N ALA A 307 7.01 -9.72 10.95
CA ALA A 307 7.51 -8.47 11.50
C ALA A 307 8.07 -8.70 12.92
N LYS A 308 7.34 -9.43 13.77
CA LYS A 308 7.81 -9.82 15.11
C LYS A 308 9.05 -10.70 15.07
N ALA A 309 9.10 -11.66 14.14
CA ALA A 309 10.22 -12.59 14.05
C ALA A 309 11.51 -11.93 13.50
N ILE A 310 11.41 -10.97 12.57
CA ILE A 310 12.57 -10.23 12.05
C ILE A 310 12.97 -9.06 12.95
N TYR A 311 12.09 -8.59 13.84
CA TYR A 311 12.27 -7.42 14.69
C TYR A 311 13.61 -7.37 15.45
N PRO A 312 14.12 -8.46 16.09
CA PRO A 312 15.43 -8.41 16.74
C PRO A 312 16.57 -8.07 15.79
N THR A 313 16.49 -8.53 14.53
CA THR A 313 17.49 -8.21 13.49
C THR A 313 17.36 -6.76 13.07
N VAL A 314 16.14 -6.24 12.88
CA VAL A 314 15.89 -4.83 12.58
C VAL A 314 16.46 -3.94 13.68
N LEU A 315 16.16 -4.24 14.95
CA LEU A 315 16.63 -3.46 16.09
C LEU A 315 18.17 -3.42 16.16
N ARG A 316 18.82 -4.55 15.91
CA ARG A 316 20.28 -4.62 15.86
C ARG A 316 20.84 -3.76 14.72
N TYR A 317 20.25 -3.81 13.52
CA TYR A 317 20.69 -2.96 12.41
C TYR A 317 20.51 -1.46 12.72
N LEU A 318 19.43 -1.07 13.39
CA LEU A 318 19.23 0.31 13.83
C LEU A 318 20.28 0.74 14.87
N GLN A 319 20.58 -0.11 15.86
CA GLN A 319 21.58 0.14 16.89
C GLN A 319 22.99 0.27 16.30
N ASP A 320 23.34 -0.66 15.40
CA ASP A 320 24.62 -0.67 14.68
C ASP A 320 24.68 0.44 13.61
N SER A 321 23.59 1.19 13.41
CA SER A 321 23.43 2.18 12.34
C SER A 321 23.78 1.61 10.97
N LYS A 322 23.36 0.37 10.70
CA LYS A 322 23.65 -0.41 9.51
C LYS A 322 22.46 -0.39 8.55
N SER A 323 22.75 -0.30 7.26
CA SER A 323 21.75 -0.41 6.20
C SER A 323 21.46 -1.86 5.82
N ILE A 324 20.29 -2.11 5.23
CA ILE A 324 19.95 -3.41 4.66
C ILE A 324 21.04 -3.85 3.69
N ASP A 325 21.55 -5.06 3.89
CA ASP A 325 22.58 -5.68 3.08
C ASP A 325 22.22 -7.14 2.80
N ARG A 326 23.06 -7.85 2.04
CA ARG A 326 22.82 -9.25 1.67
C ARG A 326 22.62 -10.18 2.87
N ALA A 327 23.31 -9.93 3.98
CA ALA A 327 23.14 -10.71 5.21
C ALA A 327 21.75 -10.50 5.83
N PHE A 328 21.23 -9.27 5.82
CA PHE A 328 19.86 -8.99 6.23
C PHE A 328 18.86 -9.72 5.34
N LEU A 329 19.03 -9.66 4.02
CA LEU A 329 18.11 -10.28 3.06
C LEU A 329 18.09 -11.81 3.17
N LEU A 330 19.24 -12.44 3.42
CA LEU A 330 19.30 -13.88 3.72
C LEU A 330 18.55 -14.17 5.03
N LYS A 331 18.76 -13.34 6.05
CA LYS A 331 18.11 -13.52 7.34
C LYS A 331 16.58 -13.42 7.25
N SER A 332 16.04 -12.52 6.44
CA SER A 332 14.59 -12.43 6.23
C SER A 332 14.01 -13.68 5.57
N ILE A 333 14.75 -14.34 4.67
CA ILE A 333 14.32 -15.63 4.09
C ILE A 333 14.31 -16.73 5.16
N GLU A 334 15.36 -16.84 5.97
CA GLU A 334 15.43 -17.82 7.08
C GLU A 334 14.28 -17.63 8.08
N VAL A 335 13.97 -16.36 8.41
CA VAL A 335 12.85 -16.02 9.28
C VAL A 335 11.52 -16.45 8.64
N ALA A 336 11.34 -16.25 7.34
CA ALA A 336 10.14 -16.69 6.63
C ALA A 336 9.99 -18.21 6.63
N GLU A 337 11.07 -18.93 6.37
CA GLU A 337 11.07 -20.39 6.40
C GLU A 337 10.72 -20.93 7.77
N LYS A 338 11.33 -20.39 8.83
CA LYS A 338 11.09 -20.83 10.20
C LYS A 338 9.66 -20.50 10.66
N THR A 339 9.17 -19.31 10.33
CA THR A 339 7.86 -18.82 10.81
C THR A 339 6.71 -19.44 10.02
N PHE A 340 6.88 -19.61 8.71
CA PHE A 340 5.86 -20.16 7.80
C PHE A 340 6.47 -21.19 6.82
N PRO A 341 6.85 -22.39 7.29
CA PRO A 341 7.55 -23.38 6.48
C PRO A 341 6.75 -23.83 5.24
N LYS A 342 5.42 -23.71 5.28
CA LYS A 342 4.52 -24.12 4.20
C LYS A 342 3.99 -22.96 3.34
N ALA A 343 4.25 -21.70 3.72
CA ALA A 343 3.73 -20.51 3.01
C ALA A 343 3.96 -20.53 1.50
N PRO A 344 5.13 -20.96 0.96
CA PRO A 344 5.34 -21.01 -0.48
C PRO A 344 4.31 -21.84 -1.24
N PHE A 345 3.60 -22.75 -0.56
CA PHE A 345 2.62 -23.66 -1.16
C PHE A 345 1.21 -23.44 -0.61
N GLU A 346 0.99 -22.55 0.36
CA GLU A 346 -0.34 -22.31 0.92
C GLU A 346 -1.20 -21.50 -0.05
N VAL A 347 -2.49 -21.83 -0.14
CA VAL A 347 -3.43 -21.09 -0.99
C VAL A 347 -3.52 -19.64 -0.52
N ASP A 348 -3.75 -19.42 0.78
CA ASP A 348 -3.89 -18.07 1.34
C ASP A 348 -2.66 -17.20 1.04
N ALA A 349 -1.45 -17.70 1.31
CA ALA A 349 -0.20 -16.99 1.06
C ALA A 349 0.01 -16.59 -0.41
N ASN A 350 -0.49 -17.40 -1.35
CA ASN A 350 -0.32 -17.18 -2.79
C ASN A 350 -1.46 -16.37 -3.44
N PHE A 351 -2.55 -16.09 -2.69
CA PHE A 351 -3.68 -15.29 -3.17
C PHE A 351 -3.75 -13.88 -2.55
N LEU A 352 -2.84 -13.53 -1.64
CA LEU A 352 -2.77 -12.17 -1.07
C LEU A 352 -2.40 -11.11 -2.11
N SER A 353 -1.52 -11.41 -3.06
CA SER A 353 -1.13 -10.48 -4.13
C SER A 353 -1.20 -11.15 -5.50
N LEU A 354 -2.04 -10.59 -6.37
CA LEU A 354 -2.37 -11.18 -7.68
C LEU A 354 -2.10 -10.21 -8.83
N ARG A 355 -1.55 -10.71 -9.93
CA ARG A 355 -1.63 -10.07 -11.25
C ARG A 355 -2.58 -10.86 -12.12
N VAL A 356 -3.64 -10.21 -12.61
CA VAL A 356 -4.65 -10.85 -13.44
C VAL A 356 -4.54 -10.37 -14.88
N LEU A 357 -4.26 -11.31 -15.78
CA LEU A 357 -4.09 -11.08 -17.22
C LEU A 357 -5.29 -11.65 -17.96
N SER A 358 -6.13 -10.80 -18.53
CA SER A 358 -7.23 -11.25 -19.39
C SER A 358 -6.88 -11.08 -20.85
N LEU A 359 -6.92 -12.17 -21.62
CA LEU A 359 -6.71 -12.12 -23.06
C LEU A 359 -7.94 -11.59 -23.82
N ASP A 360 -9.09 -11.42 -23.15
CA ASP A 360 -10.34 -10.88 -23.69
C ASP A 360 -10.63 -9.50 -23.09
N SER A 361 -10.76 -8.49 -23.95
CA SER A 361 -11.12 -7.11 -23.56
C SER A 361 -12.52 -7.01 -22.97
N ARG A 362 -13.39 -7.99 -23.20
CA ARG A 362 -14.77 -8.03 -22.71
C ARG A 362 -14.93 -8.81 -21.40
N PHE A 363 -13.83 -9.18 -20.74
CA PHE A 363 -13.91 -9.94 -19.50
C PHE A 363 -14.56 -9.11 -18.38
N ASP A 364 -15.49 -9.72 -17.67
CA ASP A 364 -16.18 -9.08 -16.55
C ASP A 364 -15.26 -8.99 -15.32
N ARG A 365 -14.48 -7.90 -15.29
CA ARG A 365 -13.54 -7.59 -14.20
C ARG A 365 -14.25 -7.48 -12.85
N LYS A 366 -15.42 -6.84 -12.80
CA LYS A 366 -16.09 -6.53 -11.52
C LYS A 366 -16.52 -7.83 -10.84
N THR A 367 -17.27 -8.66 -11.55
CA THR A 367 -17.77 -9.94 -10.99
C THR A 367 -16.63 -10.83 -10.52
N PHE A 368 -15.53 -10.90 -11.28
CA PHE A 368 -14.38 -11.71 -10.89
C PHE A 368 -13.61 -11.12 -9.70
N SER A 369 -13.48 -9.80 -9.64
CA SER A 369 -12.86 -9.10 -8.49
C SER A 369 -13.65 -9.36 -7.21
N ASP A 370 -14.97 -9.20 -7.27
CA ASP A 370 -15.87 -9.46 -6.14
C ASP A 370 -15.75 -10.91 -5.64
N PHE A 371 -15.66 -11.87 -6.58
CA PHE A 371 -15.41 -13.27 -6.25
C PHE A 371 -14.05 -13.47 -5.54
N LEU A 372 -12.96 -12.95 -6.11
CA LEU A 372 -11.63 -13.14 -5.56
C LEU A 372 -11.54 -12.58 -4.13
N GLN A 373 -12.04 -11.37 -3.91
CA GLN A 373 -12.03 -10.70 -2.60
C GLN A 373 -12.94 -11.38 -1.57
N SER A 374 -14.06 -11.97 -1.98
CA SER A 374 -14.95 -12.71 -1.08
C SER A 374 -14.48 -14.14 -0.80
N SER A 375 -13.70 -14.73 -1.70
CA SER A 375 -13.30 -16.13 -1.62
C SER A 375 -11.91 -16.36 -1.06
N PHE A 376 -11.00 -15.40 -1.26
CA PHE A 376 -9.61 -15.46 -0.85
C PHE A 376 -9.22 -14.19 -0.09
N ARG A 377 -8.14 -14.26 0.68
CA ARG A 377 -7.59 -13.10 1.40
C ARG A 377 -6.79 -12.21 0.46
N VAL A 378 -7.40 -11.65 -0.59
CA VAL A 378 -6.70 -10.77 -1.53
C VAL A 378 -6.44 -9.40 -0.89
N GLN A 379 -5.18 -8.99 -0.78
CA GLN A 379 -4.78 -7.65 -0.35
C GLN A 379 -4.54 -6.71 -1.54
N SER A 380 -3.88 -7.20 -2.59
CA SER A 380 -3.59 -6.41 -3.79
C SER A 380 -3.85 -7.18 -5.06
N MET A 381 -4.32 -6.47 -6.08
CA MET A 381 -4.62 -7.05 -7.38
C MET A 381 -4.40 -6.04 -8.50
N SER A 382 -3.54 -6.39 -9.45
CA SER A 382 -3.32 -5.63 -10.69
C SER A 382 -3.99 -6.34 -11.88
N TRP A 383 -4.33 -5.57 -12.91
CA TRP A 383 -5.09 -6.05 -14.06
C TRP A 383 -4.50 -5.57 -15.38
N SER A 384 -4.38 -6.49 -16.34
CA SER A 384 -4.17 -6.17 -17.75
C SER A 384 -5.33 -6.74 -18.58
N ILE A 385 -6.21 -5.85 -19.09
CA ILE A 385 -7.40 -6.24 -19.87
C ILE A 385 -7.58 -5.28 -21.07
N PRO A 386 -7.42 -5.74 -22.33
CA PRO A 386 -6.80 -7.01 -22.69
C PRO A 386 -5.29 -7.00 -22.36
N ALA A 387 -4.74 -8.14 -21.96
CA ALA A 387 -3.31 -8.31 -21.77
C ALA A 387 -2.57 -8.30 -23.11
N SER A 388 -1.49 -7.52 -23.15
CA SER A 388 -0.57 -7.38 -24.28
C SER A 388 0.30 -8.62 -24.45
N ILE A 389 1.09 -8.67 -25.52
CA ILE A 389 2.11 -9.72 -25.67
C ILE A 389 3.23 -9.56 -24.64
N ASP A 390 3.54 -8.33 -24.24
CA ASP A 390 4.57 -8.05 -23.25
C ASP A 390 4.14 -8.51 -21.85
N ASP A 391 2.88 -8.30 -21.48
CA ASP A 391 2.30 -8.88 -20.26
C ASP A 391 2.48 -10.41 -20.21
N ILE A 392 2.31 -11.07 -21.36
CA ILE A 392 2.46 -12.51 -21.49
C ILE A 392 3.93 -12.93 -21.42
N ASN A 393 4.84 -12.16 -22.02
CA ASN A 393 6.29 -12.36 -21.95
C ASN A 393 6.87 -12.15 -20.54
N GLU A 394 6.07 -11.70 -19.58
CA GLU A 394 6.48 -11.54 -18.17
C GLU A 394 5.99 -12.67 -17.26
N ILE A 395 5.11 -13.54 -17.73
CA ILE A 395 4.55 -14.61 -16.89
C ILE A 395 5.62 -15.64 -16.50
N ASP A 396 6.62 -15.86 -17.36
CA ASP A 396 7.70 -16.84 -17.19
C ASP A 396 8.94 -16.25 -16.48
N LYS A 397 9.00 -14.94 -16.31
CA LYS A 397 10.06 -14.27 -15.56
C LYS A 397 9.92 -14.55 -14.06
N PRO A 398 11.02 -14.60 -13.28
CA PRO A 398 10.90 -14.62 -11.82
C PRO A 398 10.05 -13.44 -11.35
N GLY A 399 9.24 -13.67 -10.32
CA GLY A 399 8.31 -12.68 -9.84
C GLY A 399 7.75 -13.08 -8.49
N THR A 400 6.99 -12.17 -7.92
CA THR A 400 6.72 -12.15 -6.47
C THR A 400 5.22 -12.29 -6.20
N GLN A 401 4.41 -11.82 -7.16
CA GLN A 401 2.97 -12.00 -7.19
C GLN A 401 2.60 -13.28 -7.95
N SER A 402 1.53 -13.94 -7.51
CA SER A 402 0.93 -15.01 -8.31
C SER A 402 0.17 -14.43 -9.50
N ILE A 403 0.13 -15.18 -10.61
CA ILE A 403 -0.48 -14.71 -11.85
C ILE A 403 -1.72 -15.54 -12.18
N ILE A 404 -2.82 -14.87 -12.51
CA ILE A 404 -4.01 -15.51 -13.07
C ILE A 404 -4.11 -15.12 -14.55
N VAL A 405 -4.10 -16.11 -15.44
CA VAL A 405 -4.28 -15.91 -16.88
C VAL A 405 -5.67 -16.38 -17.27
N LEU A 406 -6.45 -15.49 -17.89
CA LEU A 406 -7.83 -15.74 -18.31
C LEU A 406 -7.91 -15.75 -19.83
N GLY A 407 -8.18 -16.92 -20.40
CA GLY A 407 -8.42 -17.13 -21.82
C GLY A 407 -9.89 -17.42 -22.13
N ARG A 408 -10.35 -17.05 -23.33
CA ARG A 408 -11.70 -17.35 -23.85
C ARG A 408 -11.71 -18.25 -25.10
N ASN A 409 -10.58 -18.31 -25.80
CA ASN A 409 -10.38 -19.17 -26.96
C ASN A 409 -9.02 -19.86 -26.83
N LYS A 410 -9.04 -21.14 -26.48
CA LYS A 410 -7.86 -21.99 -26.28
C LYS A 410 -6.83 -21.87 -27.40
N LYS A 411 -7.26 -21.87 -28.68
CA LYS A 411 -6.34 -21.76 -29.83
C LYS A 411 -5.61 -20.41 -29.86
N SER A 412 -6.33 -19.32 -29.59
CA SER A 412 -5.74 -17.98 -29.49
C SER A 412 -4.85 -17.82 -28.25
N SER A 413 -5.31 -18.29 -27.09
CA SER A 413 -4.55 -18.31 -25.84
C SER A 413 -3.24 -19.09 -26.00
N LEU A 414 -3.31 -20.31 -26.53
CA LEU A 414 -2.14 -21.15 -26.80
C LEU A 414 -1.17 -20.50 -27.78
N LYS A 415 -1.66 -19.84 -28.85
CA LYS A 415 -0.76 -19.16 -29.81
C LYS A 415 0.10 -18.09 -29.12
N LYS A 416 -0.48 -17.34 -28.18
CA LYS A 416 0.26 -16.32 -27.41
C LYS A 416 1.21 -16.95 -26.38
N LEU A 417 0.77 -18.05 -25.73
CA LEU A 417 1.46 -18.66 -24.59
C LEU A 417 2.50 -19.72 -24.98
N LYS A 418 2.45 -20.30 -26.18
CA LYS A 418 3.44 -21.28 -26.68
C LYS A 418 4.87 -20.73 -26.69
N LYS A 419 5.04 -19.42 -26.70
CA LYS A 419 6.34 -18.74 -26.70
C LYS A 419 7.01 -18.68 -25.32
N VAL A 420 6.25 -18.90 -24.24
CA VAL A 420 6.68 -18.62 -22.86
C VAL A 420 6.49 -19.81 -21.91
N LEU A 421 5.75 -20.84 -22.32
CA LEU A 421 5.51 -22.03 -21.50
C LEU A 421 6.37 -23.22 -21.95
N PRO A 422 6.84 -24.06 -20.99
CA PRO A 422 7.51 -25.31 -21.31
C PRO A 422 6.63 -26.23 -22.18
N ALA A 423 7.25 -26.90 -23.15
CA ALA A 423 6.57 -27.77 -24.11
C ALA A 423 5.78 -28.89 -23.44
N GLU A 424 6.29 -29.43 -22.33
CA GLU A 424 5.65 -30.48 -21.54
C GLU A 424 4.35 -30.02 -20.87
N HIS A 425 4.23 -28.75 -20.49
CA HIS A 425 3.02 -28.18 -19.92
C HIS A 425 1.95 -27.96 -20.99
N LEU A 426 2.37 -27.52 -22.18
CA LEU A 426 1.49 -27.28 -23.31
C LEU A 426 0.77 -28.55 -23.78
N LYS A 427 1.47 -29.69 -23.86
CA LYS A 427 0.87 -30.97 -24.27
C LYS A 427 -0.32 -31.39 -23.40
N LYS A 428 -0.17 -31.29 -22.07
CA LYS A 428 -1.24 -31.63 -21.10
C LYS A 428 -2.45 -30.69 -21.15
N ILE A 429 -2.24 -29.46 -21.62
CA ILE A 429 -3.30 -28.45 -21.76
C ILE A 429 -4.07 -28.65 -23.07
N GLU A 430 -3.40 -29.14 -24.12
CA GLU A 430 -4.01 -29.39 -25.43
C GLU A 430 -5.11 -30.47 -25.39
N GLU A 431 -5.17 -31.29 -24.34
CA GLU A 431 -6.17 -32.35 -24.16
C GLU A 431 -7.57 -31.88 -23.70
N ASN A 432 -7.72 -30.65 -23.15
CA ASN A 432 -8.98 -30.19 -22.55
C ASN A 432 -9.43 -28.83 -23.13
N ASP A 433 -10.69 -28.67 -23.54
CA ASP A 433 -11.18 -27.41 -24.13
C ASP A 433 -11.53 -26.33 -23.11
N SER A 434 -11.73 -26.70 -21.84
CA SER A 434 -11.87 -25.79 -20.71
C SER A 434 -11.18 -26.41 -19.50
N PHE A 435 -10.29 -25.66 -18.86
CA PHE A 435 -9.40 -26.18 -17.82
C PHE A 435 -8.91 -25.08 -16.88
N LEU A 436 -8.41 -25.52 -15.71
CA LEU A 436 -7.53 -24.78 -14.83
C LEU A 436 -6.18 -25.50 -14.77
N ALA A 437 -5.12 -24.85 -15.24
CA ALA A 437 -3.75 -25.33 -15.09
C ALA A 437 -3.07 -24.56 -13.95
N VAL A 438 -2.40 -25.29 -13.07
CA VAL A 438 -1.67 -24.73 -11.93
C VAL A 438 -0.24 -25.23 -11.96
N PHE A 439 0.71 -24.29 -11.96
CA PHE A 439 2.12 -24.62 -11.91
C PHE A 439 2.93 -23.49 -11.29
N ARG A 440 4.14 -23.85 -10.87
CA ARG A 440 5.08 -22.92 -10.25
C ARG A 440 6.21 -22.65 -11.21
N ASN A 441 6.64 -21.40 -11.27
CA ASN A 441 7.80 -21.00 -12.04
C ASN A 441 8.60 -19.95 -11.28
N LYS A 442 9.90 -20.21 -11.06
CA LYS A 442 10.84 -19.31 -10.35
C LYS A 442 10.23 -18.61 -9.13
N GLY A 443 9.64 -19.40 -8.23
CA GLY A 443 9.12 -18.91 -6.96
C GLY A 443 7.62 -18.59 -6.92
N LYS A 444 6.99 -18.21 -8.04
CA LYS A 444 5.56 -17.81 -8.12
C LYS A 444 4.65 -18.88 -8.70
N TYR A 445 3.37 -18.83 -8.32
CA TYR A 445 2.31 -19.64 -8.93
C TYR A 445 1.68 -18.95 -10.14
N ILE A 446 1.35 -19.76 -11.15
CA ILE A 446 0.59 -19.36 -12.33
C ILE A 446 -0.68 -20.22 -12.37
N PHE A 447 -1.82 -19.55 -12.41
CA PHE A 447 -3.16 -20.12 -12.53
C PHE A 447 -3.71 -19.75 -13.91
N TRP A 448 -3.66 -20.68 -14.85
CA TRP A 448 -4.24 -20.44 -16.16
C TRP A 448 -5.62 -21.08 -16.23
N ILE A 449 -6.62 -20.24 -16.48
CA ILE A 449 -8.00 -20.61 -16.63
C ILE A 449 -8.44 -20.32 -18.06
N GLU A 450 -8.86 -21.36 -18.78
CA GLU A 450 -9.51 -21.22 -20.08
C GLU A 450 -11.03 -21.37 -19.88
N SER A 451 -11.75 -20.26 -20.02
CA SER A 451 -13.18 -20.21 -19.77
C SER A 451 -13.89 -19.10 -20.53
N LYS A 452 -15.11 -19.37 -21.01
CA LYS A 452 -15.92 -18.39 -21.75
C LYS A 452 -16.60 -17.33 -20.87
N LYS A 453 -16.68 -17.54 -19.55
CA LYS A 453 -17.40 -16.67 -18.60
C LYS A 453 -16.63 -16.51 -17.29
N ALA A 454 -16.67 -15.31 -16.70
CA ALA A 454 -16.06 -15.02 -15.39
C ALA A 454 -16.56 -15.97 -14.30
N THR A 455 -17.85 -16.31 -14.30
CA THR A 455 -18.46 -17.23 -13.31
C THR A 455 -17.90 -18.65 -13.38
N ALA A 456 -17.55 -19.14 -14.56
CA ALA A 456 -16.92 -20.45 -14.71
C ALA A 456 -15.44 -20.40 -14.28
N ALA A 457 -14.74 -19.29 -14.53
CA ALA A 457 -13.41 -19.06 -13.95
C ALA A 457 -13.44 -18.99 -12.42
N SER A 458 -14.45 -18.35 -11.83
CA SER A 458 -14.66 -18.35 -10.37
C SER A 458 -14.85 -19.76 -9.82
N LYS A 459 -15.73 -20.57 -10.45
CA LYS A 459 -15.94 -21.97 -10.06
C LYS A 459 -14.65 -22.80 -10.15
N ALA A 460 -13.82 -22.56 -11.15
CA ALA A 460 -12.52 -23.22 -11.29
C ALA A 460 -11.62 -22.96 -10.09
N LEU A 461 -11.45 -21.70 -9.71
CA LEU A 461 -10.63 -21.31 -8.56
C LEU A 461 -11.24 -21.74 -7.22
N GLN A 462 -12.56 -21.83 -7.13
CA GLN A 462 -13.22 -22.33 -5.93
C GLN A 462 -12.79 -23.78 -5.59
N LYS A 463 -12.44 -24.60 -6.60
CA LYS A 463 -11.85 -25.93 -6.37
C LYS A 463 -10.53 -25.85 -5.61
N LEU A 464 -9.75 -24.78 -5.80
CA LEU A 464 -8.48 -24.55 -5.08
C LEU A 464 -8.70 -24.05 -3.66
N LYS A 465 -9.78 -23.32 -3.38
CA LYS A 465 -10.06 -22.76 -2.04
C LYS A 465 -10.10 -23.85 -0.95
N ASN A 466 -10.60 -25.04 -1.29
CA ASN A 466 -10.69 -26.16 -0.36
C ASN A 466 -9.34 -26.87 -0.16
N LEU A 467 -8.33 -26.56 -0.96
CA LEU A 467 -6.98 -27.07 -0.75
C LEU A 467 -6.29 -26.24 0.33
N LYS A 468 -5.69 -26.91 1.31
CA LYS A 468 -4.76 -26.23 2.23
C LYS A 468 -3.47 -25.81 1.52
N HIS A 469 -3.04 -26.63 0.55
CA HIS A 469 -1.79 -26.43 -0.18
C HIS A 469 -2.01 -26.62 -1.69
N LEU A 470 -1.40 -25.73 -2.46
CA LEU A 470 -1.31 -25.80 -3.91
C LEU A 470 -0.41 -26.96 -4.36
N PRO A 471 -0.66 -27.52 -5.56
CA PRO A 471 0.16 -28.60 -6.08
C PRO A 471 1.60 -28.12 -6.29
N ARG A 472 2.56 -28.99 -5.97
CA ARG A 472 4.00 -28.73 -6.20
C ARG A 472 4.41 -28.99 -7.65
N LYS A 473 3.69 -29.88 -8.34
CA LYS A 473 3.91 -30.24 -9.74
C LYS A 473 2.84 -29.61 -10.61
N PHE A 474 3.15 -29.45 -11.89
CA PHE A 474 2.17 -29.03 -12.90
C PHE A 474 0.92 -29.92 -12.85
N SER A 475 -0.24 -29.28 -12.71
CA SER A 475 -1.54 -29.94 -12.56
C SER A 475 -2.56 -29.30 -13.50
N VAL A 476 -3.44 -30.11 -14.09
CA VAL A 476 -4.54 -29.64 -14.95
C VAL A 476 -5.85 -30.21 -14.41
N TYR A 477 -6.83 -29.34 -14.22
CA TYR A 477 -8.17 -29.68 -13.76
C TYR A 477 -9.17 -29.36 -14.88
N PRO A 478 -9.91 -30.33 -15.45
CA PRO A 478 -10.97 -30.03 -16.42
C PRO A 478 -12.11 -29.23 -15.76
N LEU A 479 -12.76 -28.36 -16.55
CA LEU A 479 -13.82 -27.44 -16.07
C LEU A 479 -15.20 -27.76 -16.60
#